data_AF-A0A496YAY5-F1
#
_entry.id   AF-A0A496YAY5-F1
#
_cell.length_a   1.000
_cell.length_b   1.000
_cell.length_c   1.000
_cell.angle_alpha   90.00
_cell.angle_beta   90.00
_cell.angle_gamma   90.00
#
_symmetry.space_group_name_H-M   'P 1'
#
loop_
_entity.id
_entity.type
_entity.pdbx_description
1 polymer ?
#
loop_
_entity_poly.entity_id
_entity_poly.type
_entity_poly.pdbx_seq_one_letter_code
_entity_poly.pdbx_strand_id
1 'polypeptide(L)'
;MKVIKTVCHRDCPDTCFLDVTVEDGKIVSVRGSKENPITRGFVCPRGRGDPKRVYSRERVLYPHMKNRENRMGRFGRVNWEFHGKVF
;
A
#
# COMPACT_ATOMS: atom_id res chain seq x y z
N MET A 1 -2.82 -16.82 13.34
CA MET A 1 -2.52 -15.38 13.54
C MET A 1 -1.02 -15.17 13.72
N LYS A 2 -0.41 -14.24 12.97
CA LYS A 2 1.02 -13.87 13.09
C LYS A 2 1.19 -12.36 13.13
N VAL A 3 2.18 -11.87 13.88
CA VAL A 3 2.58 -10.45 13.87
C VAL A 3 3.81 -10.29 12.99
N ILE A 4 3.75 -9.40 12.00
CA ILE A 4 4.85 -9.04 11.12
C ILE A 4 5.34 -7.65 11.52
N LYS A 5 6.63 -7.55 11.83
CA LYS A 5 7.31 -6.27 12.07
C LYS A 5 7.71 -5.66 10.73
N THR A 6 7.33 -4.40 10.52
CA THR A 6 7.66 -3.65 9.30
C THR A 6 7.71 -2.16 9.58
N VAL A 7 7.87 -1.35 8.54
CA VAL A 7 7.89 0.12 8.62
C VAL A 7 6.72 0.71 7.85
N CYS A 8 6.27 1.90 8.26
CA CYS A 8 5.27 2.65 7.53
C CYS A 8 5.82 3.08 6.17
N HIS A 9 5.17 2.67 5.08
CA HIS A 9 5.57 2.98 3.71
C HIS A 9 5.23 4.41 3.28
N ARG A 10 4.68 5.22 4.18
CA ARG A 10 4.29 6.59 3.88
C ARG A 10 5.52 7.47 3.99
N ASP A 11 5.68 8.34 3.00
CA ASP A 11 6.73 9.36 2.96
C ASP A 11 6.39 10.52 3.90
N CYS A 12 6.48 10.25 5.21
CA CYS A 12 6.32 11.23 6.27
C CYS A 12 7.52 11.14 7.22
N PRO A 13 7.89 12.25 7.88
CA PRO A 13 9.11 12.30 8.69
C PRO A 13 9.07 11.38 9.93
N ASP A 14 7.90 10.92 10.36
CA ASP A 14 7.75 10.11 11.57
C ASP A 14 8.42 8.74 11.48
N THR A 15 8.62 8.19 10.27
CA THR A 15 9.29 6.88 10.02
C THR A 15 8.83 5.75 10.95
N CYS A 16 7.52 5.67 11.22
CA CYS A 16 6.97 4.77 12.24
C CYS A 16 7.32 3.29 11.99
N PHE A 17 7.71 2.56 13.04
CA PHE A 17 7.71 1.10 13.01
C PHE A 17 6.31 0.57 13.28
N LEU A 18 5.95 -0.54 12.65
CA LEU A 18 4.62 -1.12 12.68
C LEU A 18 4.68 -2.58 13.11
N ASP A 19 3.73 -2.96 13.97
CA ASP A 19 3.36 -4.34 14.23
C ASP A 19 2.06 -4.64 13.47
N VAL A 20 2.15 -5.47 12.43
CA VAL A 20 1.04 -5.81 11.53
C VAL A 20 0.53 -7.21 11.84
N THR A 21 -0.73 -7.32 12.26
CA THR A 21 -1.34 -8.63 12.52
C THR A 21 -1.93 -9.19 11.23
N VAL A 22 -1.54 -10.42 10.90
CA VAL A 22 -2.00 -11.16 9.73
C VAL A 22 -2.68 -12.47 10.17
N GLU A 23 -3.85 -12.70 9.62
CA GLU A 23 -4.68 -13.90 9.82
C GLU A 23 -5.20 -14.37 8.46
N ASP A 24 -5.05 -15.67 8.18
CA ASP A 24 -5.43 -16.29 6.89
C ASP A 24 -4.93 -15.52 5.66
N GLY A 25 -3.68 -15.06 5.73
CA GLY A 25 -3.03 -14.28 4.68
C GLY A 25 -3.54 -12.84 4.52
N LYS A 26 -4.44 -12.37 5.39
CA LYS A 26 -4.99 -11.01 5.36
C LYS A 26 -4.54 -10.17 6.55
N ILE A 27 -4.32 -8.89 6.30
CA ILE A 27 -4.01 -7.90 7.33
C ILE A 27 -5.30 -7.57 8.08
N VAL A 28 -5.35 -7.90 9.37
CA VAL A 28 -6.51 -7.63 10.24
C VAL A 28 -6.28 -6.44 11.16
N SER A 29 -5.02 -6.08 11.47
CA SER A 29 -4.72 -4.86 12.21
C SER A 29 -3.32 -4.32 11.93
N VAL A 30 -3.17 -2.99 12.07
CA VAL A 30 -1.89 -2.28 12.02
C VAL A 30 -1.77 -1.43 13.27
N ARG A 31 -0.70 -1.61 14.05
CA ARG A 31 -0.40 -0.82 15.25
C ARG A 31 1.03 -0.27 15.16
N GLY A 32 1.28 0.85 15.85
CA GLY A 32 2.64 1.33 16.01
C GLY A 32 3.41 0.38 16.93
N SER A 33 4.64 0.05 16.56
CA SER A 33 5.52 -0.75 17.41
C SER A 33 6.12 0.11 18.51
N LYS A 34 6.20 -0.45 19.71
CA LYS A 34 6.86 0.19 20.87
C LYS A 34 8.40 0.21 20.74
N GLU A 35 8.96 -0.51 19.77
CA GLU A 35 10.41 -0.61 19.56
C GLU A 35 10.99 0.62 18.86
N ASN A 36 10.16 1.44 18.19
CA ASN A 36 10.63 2.71 17.63
C ASN A 36 10.86 3.71 18.79
N PRO A 37 12.09 4.19 19.04
CA PRO A 37 12.38 5.06 20.18
C PRO A 37 11.74 6.45 20.05
N ILE A 38 11.43 6.88 18.82
CA ILE A 38 10.83 8.17 18.51
C ILE A 38 9.31 8.09 18.65
N THR A 39 8.67 7.15 17.95
CA THR A 39 7.20 7.09 17.89
C THR A 39 6.59 6.29 19.05
N ARG A 40 7.35 5.39 19.70
CA ARG A 40 6.98 4.69 20.95
C ARG A 40 5.58 4.07 20.93
N GLY A 41 5.22 3.40 19.84
CA GLY A 41 3.91 2.76 19.67
C GLY A 41 2.82 3.66 19.08
N PHE A 42 3.11 4.94 18.86
CA PHE A 42 2.23 5.82 18.10
C PHE A 42 2.24 5.46 16.61
N VAL A 43 1.05 5.51 16.01
CA VAL A 43 0.83 5.53 14.56
C VAL A 43 -0.40 6.38 14.27
N CYS A 44 -0.32 7.26 13.28
CA CYS A 44 -1.44 8.13 12.92
C CYS A 44 -2.63 7.32 12.32
N PRO A 45 -3.85 7.90 12.25
CA PRO A 45 -5.02 7.23 11.68
C PRO A 45 -4.82 6.73 10.24
N ARG A 46 -3.99 7.43 9.45
CA ARG A 46 -3.65 7.05 8.08
C ARG A 46 -2.84 5.75 8.03
N GLY A 47 -1.89 5.56 8.94
CA GLY A 47 -1.10 4.33 9.04
C GLY A 47 -1.94 3.19 9.61
N ARG A 48 -2.73 3.44 10.67
CA ARG A 48 -3.66 2.46 11.24
C ARG A 48 -4.71 1.99 10.24
N GLY A 49 -5.14 2.87 9.35
CA GLY A 49 -6.15 2.63 8.31
C GLY A 49 -5.63 1.97 7.03
N ASP A 50 -4.35 1.63 6.92
CA ASP A 50 -3.77 1.01 5.72
C ASP A 50 -4.52 -0.22 5.18
N PRO A 51 -5.08 -1.12 6.03
CA PRO A 51 -5.86 -2.26 5.52
C PRO A 51 -7.02 -1.84 4.62
N LYS A 52 -7.64 -0.68 4.89
CA LYS A 52 -8.72 -0.13 4.04
C LYS A 52 -8.22 0.18 2.62
N ARG A 53 -6.99 0.66 2.48
CA ARG A 53 -6.36 0.93 1.17
C ARG A 53 -5.96 -0.37 0.46
N VAL A 54 -5.40 -1.33 1.18
CA VAL A 54 -4.98 -2.64 0.63
C VAL A 54 -6.16 -3.41 0.06
N TYR A 55 -7.32 -3.33 0.71
CA TYR A 55 -8.55 -4.03 0.32
C TYR A 55 -9.60 -3.14 -0.34
N SER A 56 -9.24 -1.91 -0.72
CA SER A 56 -10.17 -1.02 -1.42
C SER A 56 -10.59 -1.60 -2.77
N ARG A 57 -11.86 -1.40 -3.13
CA ARG A 57 -12.38 -1.70 -4.48
C ARG A 57 -11.75 -0.82 -5.56
N GLU A 58 -11.19 0.32 -5.17
CA GLU A 58 -10.52 1.28 -6.06
C GLU A 58 -9.03 0.97 -6.26
N ARG A 59 -8.50 -0.11 -5.65
CA ARG A 59 -7.08 -0.46 -5.77
C ARG A 59 -6.74 -0.80 -7.22
N VAL A 60 -5.64 -0.22 -7.71
CA VAL A 60 -5.06 -0.60 -9.01
C VAL A 60 -4.42 -1.98 -8.87
N LEU A 61 -5.06 -3.01 -9.44
CA LEU A 61 -4.61 -4.42 -9.34
C LEU A 61 -3.81 -4.90 -10.55
N TYR A 62 -3.93 -4.19 -11.67
CA TYR A 62 -3.36 -4.60 -12.95
C TYR A 62 -2.55 -3.47 -13.58
N PRO A 63 -1.57 -3.79 -14.42
CA PRO A 63 -0.93 -2.81 -15.28
C PRO A 63 -1.94 -2.12 -16.18
N HIS A 64 -1.76 -0.83 -16.38
CA HIS A 64 -2.59 -0.01 -17.24
C HIS A 64 -1.70 0.84 -18.14
N MET A 65 -2.08 0.97 -19.42
CA MET A 65 -1.39 1.80 -20.40
C MET A 65 -2.31 2.94 -20.84
N LYS A 66 -1.74 4.15 -20.94
CA LYS A 66 -2.44 5.32 -21.48
C LYS A 66 -2.73 5.07 -22.96
N ASN A 67 -3.98 5.23 -23.35
CA ASN A 67 -4.35 5.21 -24.76
C ASN A 67 -3.91 6.52 -25.43
N ARG A 68 -2.99 6.45 -26.39
CA ARG A 68 -2.42 7.63 -27.07
C ARG A 68 -3.37 8.27 -28.08
N GLU A 69 -4.26 7.50 -28.68
CA GLU A 69 -5.26 7.99 -29.64
C GLU A 69 -6.44 8.66 -28.92
N ASN A 70 -6.61 8.38 -27.63
CA ASN A 70 -7.66 8.95 -26.82
C ASN A 70 -7.17 10.21 -26.07
N ARG A 71 -7.51 11.39 -26.61
CA ARG A 71 -7.20 12.70 -25.99
C ARG A 71 -7.82 12.92 -24.60
N MET A 72 -8.75 12.07 -24.17
CA MET A 72 -9.37 12.14 -22.83
C MET A 72 -8.54 11.45 -21.74
N GLY A 73 -7.33 10.94 -22.03
CA GLY A 73 -6.43 10.38 -21.02
C GLY A 73 -6.91 9.06 -20.40
N ARG A 74 -7.74 8.28 -21.12
CA ARG A 74 -8.22 6.98 -20.65
C ARG A 74 -7.08 5.94 -20.65
N PHE A 75 -7.11 5.07 -19.66
CA PHE A 75 -6.18 3.96 -19.50
C PHE A 75 -6.87 2.64 -19.86
N GLY A 76 -6.16 1.76 -20.58
CA GLY A 76 -6.58 0.38 -20.84
C GLY A 76 -5.72 -0.60 -20.05
N ARG A 77 -6.30 -1.72 -19.58
CA ARG A 77 -5.54 -2.79 -18.90
C ARG A 77 -4.62 -3.50 -19.90
N VAL A 78 -3.40 -3.82 -19.46
CA VAL A 78 -2.45 -4.66 -20.20
C VAL A 78 -1.98 -5.83 -19.34
N ASN A 79 -1.34 -6.85 -19.94
CA ASN A 79 -0.71 -7.94 -19.20
C ASN A 79 0.66 -7.51 -18.66
N TRP A 80 1.19 -8.25 -17.67
CA TRP A 80 2.50 -7.95 -17.07
C TRP A 80 3.67 -8.19 -18.03
N GLU A 81 3.51 -9.08 -18.99
CA GLU A 81 4.47 -9.37 -20.08
C GLU A 81 4.41 -8.32 -21.19
N PHE A 82 3.53 -7.31 -21.07
CA PHE A 82 3.45 -6.25 -22.05
C PHE A 82 4.72 -5.38 -22.00
N HIS A 83 5.61 -5.56 -22.97
CA HIS A 83 6.82 -4.76 -23.13
C HIS A 83 6.70 -3.69 -24.23
N GLY A 84 5.47 -3.32 -24.63
CA GLY A 84 5.26 -2.32 -25.67
C GLY A 84 5.99 -1.02 -25.35
N LYS A 85 6.66 -0.46 -26.37
CA LYS A 85 7.52 0.73 -26.22
C LYS A 85 6.70 1.92 -25.71
N VAL A 86 7.10 2.45 -24.56
CA VAL A 86 6.68 3.76 -24.07
C VAL A 86 7.38 4.79 -24.96
N PHE A 87 6.70 5.27 -26.00
CA PHE A 87 7.20 6.36 -26.86
C PHE A 87 6.83 7.73 -26.29
#